data_AF-A0A4Y2SIQ7-F1
#
_entry.id   AF-A0A4Y2SIQ7-F1
#
_cell.length_a   1.000
_cell.length_b   1.000
_cell.length_c   1.000
_cell.angle_alpha   90.00
_cell.angle_beta   90.00
_cell.angle_gamma   90.00
#
_symmetry.space_group_name_H-M   'P 1'
#
loop_
_entity.id
_entity.type
_entity.pdbx_description
1 polymer ?
#
loop_
_entity_poly.entity_id
_entity_poly.type
_entity_poly.pdbx_seq_one_letter_code
_entity_poly.pdbx_strand_id
1 'polypeptide(L)'
;MPVWFAMKKSKYFTDGLKHVFQAIQTSLYLSDELLQVVDPVIQRNAFFEHTENILLTMLVNEREHIRELGYRKILKARQIVPKKKTVRNFVPPKINFQASDFIEIINWNYCMVYPPPMLRDVIEDDIKSLTNSDTTPIREIQKFP
;
A
#
# COMPACT_ATOMS: atom_id res chain seq x y z
N MET A 1 18.80 11.18 -5.55
CA MET A 1 18.89 10.06 -6.53
C MET A 1 17.56 9.97 -7.26
N PRO A 2 17.52 9.95 -8.61
CA PRO A 2 16.26 9.86 -9.33
C PRO A 2 15.49 8.59 -8.94
N VAL A 3 14.18 8.70 -8.75
CA VAL A 3 13.30 7.60 -8.28
C VAL A 3 13.45 6.34 -9.12
N TRP A 4 13.66 6.50 -10.44
CA TRP A 4 13.93 5.39 -11.36
C TRP A 4 15.05 4.45 -10.87
N PHE A 5 16.16 5.00 -10.36
CA PHE A 5 17.26 4.19 -9.86
C PHE A 5 16.89 3.46 -8.56
N ALA A 6 16.09 4.09 -7.70
CA ALA A 6 15.57 3.43 -6.48
C ALA A 6 14.66 2.26 -6.85
N MET A 7 13.73 2.45 -7.79
CA MET A 7 12.86 1.39 -8.31
C MET A 7 13.65 0.23 -8.90
N LYS A 8 14.71 0.50 -9.68
CA LYS A 8 15.54 -0.55 -10.29
C LYS A 8 16.43 -1.30 -9.30
N LYS A 9 16.77 -0.68 -8.18
CA LYS A 9 17.61 -1.29 -7.14
C LYS A 9 16.81 -2.03 -6.09
N SER A 10 15.56 -1.64 -5.87
CA SER A 10 14.71 -2.32 -4.89
C SER A 10 14.43 -3.75 -5.34
N LYS A 11 14.49 -4.64 -4.35
CA LYS A 11 14.29 -6.07 -4.52
C LYS A 11 12.95 -6.54 -3.96
N TYR A 12 12.16 -5.65 -3.34
CA TYR A 12 10.96 -6.03 -2.60
C TYR A 12 9.74 -5.31 -3.15
N PHE A 13 8.71 -6.07 -3.49
CA PHE A 13 7.43 -5.52 -3.95
C PHE A 13 6.79 -4.53 -2.96
N THR A 14 7.06 -4.67 -1.65
CA THR A 14 6.57 -3.77 -0.60
C THR A 14 7.14 -2.35 -0.67
N ASP A 15 8.25 -2.16 -1.36
CA ASP A 15 8.84 -0.83 -1.56
C ASP A 15 8.21 -0.08 -2.74
N GLY A 16 7.42 -0.75 -3.58
CA GLY A 16 6.77 -0.14 -4.74
C GLY A 16 6.04 1.16 -4.39
N LEU A 17 5.21 1.11 -3.34
CA LEU A 17 4.47 2.27 -2.85
C LEU A 17 5.38 3.39 -2.33
N LYS A 18 6.51 3.05 -1.68
CA LYS A 18 7.46 4.05 -1.18
C LYS A 18 8.09 4.82 -2.34
N HIS A 19 8.40 4.14 -3.44
CA HIS A 19 8.94 4.79 -4.64
C HIS A 19 7.91 5.70 -5.32
N VAL A 20 6.66 5.25 -5.44
CA VAL A 20 5.62 6.10 -6.04
C VAL A 20 5.34 7.31 -5.16
N PHE A 21 5.25 7.11 -3.85
CA PHE A 21 5.12 8.23 -2.91
C PHE A 21 6.31 9.19 -3.01
N GLN A 22 7.54 8.69 -3.12
CA GLN A 22 8.71 9.53 -3.37
C GLN A 22 8.62 10.29 -4.69
N ALA A 23 8.09 9.68 -5.75
CA ALA A 23 7.87 10.35 -7.04
C ALA A 23 6.87 11.51 -6.90
N ILE A 24 5.78 11.31 -6.16
CA ILE A 24 4.79 12.36 -5.85
C ILE A 24 5.43 13.48 -5.03
N GLN A 25 6.15 13.15 -3.96
CA GLN A 25 6.83 14.17 -3.15
C GLN A 25 7.86 14.97 -3.97
N THR A 26 8.52 14.31 -4.92
CA THR A 26 9.48 14.99 -5.80
C THR A 26 8.77 15.86 -6.84
N SER A 27 7.58 15.45 -7.32
CA SER A 27 6.81 16.24 -8.30
C SER A 27 6.31 17.55 -7.70
N LEU A 28 6.09 17.63 -6.38
CA LEU A 28 5.68 18.86 -5.68
C LEU A 28 6.67 20.03 -5.82
N TYR A 29 7.91 19.79 -6.23
CA TYR A 29 8.90 20.84 -6.52
C TYR A 29 8.81 21.40 -7.95
N LEU A 30 7.95 20.82 -8.81
CA LEU A 30 7.74 21.29 -10.17
C LEU A 30 6.81 22.52 -10.19
N SER A 31 6.86 23.29 -11.27
CA SER A 31 5.89 24.36 -11.50
C SER A 31 4.49 23.81 -11.76
N ASP A 32 3.46 24.62 -11.50
CA ASP A 32 2.06 24.24 -11.73
C ASP A 32 1.79 23.79 -13.18
N GLU A 33 2.45 24.41 -14.16
CA GLU A 33 2.35 24.02 -15.57
C GLU A 33 2.86 22.59 -15.82
N LEU A 34 3.94 22.18 -15.15
CA LEU A 34 4.49 20.84 -15.27
C LEU A 34 3.66 19.83 -14.47
N LEU A 35 3.15 20.21 -13.30
CA LEU A 35 2.24 19.38 -12.51
C LEU A 35 0.98 19.00 -13.31
N GLN A 36 0.42 19.93 -14.09
CA GLN A 36 -0.72 19.65 -14.97
C GLN A 36 -0.46 18.54 -15.99
N VAL A 37 0.80 18.29 -16.36
CA VAL A 37 1.20 17.21 -17.28
C VAL A 37 1.56 15.94 -16.51
N VAL A 38 2.26 16.08 -15.38
CA VAL A 38 2.81 14.95 -14.61
C VAL A 38 1.74 14.24 -13.77
N ASP A 39 0.88 14.97 -13.08
CA ASP A 39 -0.12 14.39 -12.17
C ASP A 39 -1.09 13.43 -12.89
N PRO A 40 -1.64 13.76 -14.08
CA PRO A 40 -2.46 12.81 -14.83
C PRO A 40 -1.71 11.53 -15.21
N VAL A 41 -0.41 11.64 -15.50
CA VAL A 41 0.44 10.49 -15.84
C VAL A 41 0.65 9.61 -14.61
N ILE A 42 0.94 10.20 -13.43
CA ILE A 42 1.05 9.46 -12.17
C ILE A 42 -0.29 8.78 -11.85
N GLN A 43 -1.39 9.53 -11.89
CA GLN A 43 -2.73 9.03 -11.60
C GLN A 43 -3.15 7.86 -12.50
N ARG A 44 -2.82 7.91 -13.80
CA ARG A 44 -3.13 6.81 -14.74
C ARG A 44 -2.34 5.54 -14.44
N ASN A 45 -1.16 5.67 -13.83
CA ASN A 45 -0.27 4.56 -13.50
C ASN A 45 -0.32 4.16 -12.02
N ALA A 46 -1.33 4.65 -11.28
CA ALA A 46 -1.48 4.50 -9.82
C ALA A 46 -1.85 3.08 -9.34
N PHE A 47 -1.41 2.03 -10.03
CA PHE A 47 -1.75 0.65 -9.71
C PHE A 47 -1.05 0.14 -8.46
N PHE A 48 0.10 0.71 -8.10
CA PHE A 48 0.82 0.35 -6.88
C PHE A 48 0.14 0.89 -5.62
N GLU A 49 -0.70 1.91 -5.76
CA GLU A 49 -1.48 2.54 -4.70
C GLU A 49 -2.76 1.78 -4.38
N HIS A 50 -2.97 0.62 -5.00
CA HIS A 50 -4.10 -0.24 -4.68
C HIS A 50 -4.13 -0.58 -3.20
N THR A 51 -5.33 -0.65 -2.60
CA THR A 51 -5.49 -0.84 -1.15
C THR A 51 -4.74 -2.07 -0.64
N GLU A 52 -4.70 -3.15 -1.43
CA GLU A 52 -4.02 -4.39 -1.07
C GLU A 52 -2.50 -4.20 -0.94
N ASN A 53 -1.89 -3.48 -1.88
CA ASN A 53 -0.46 -3.16 -1.86
C ASN A 53 -0.11 -2.24 -0.69
N ILE A 54 -0.95 -1.23 -0.45
CA ILE A 54 -0.76 -0.33 0.70
C ILE A 54 -0.82 -1.09 2.01
N LEU A 55 -1.75 -2.03 2.17
CA LEU A 55 -1.83 -2.87 3.36
C LEU A 55 -0.56 -3.72 3.53
N LEU A 56 -0.03 -4.32 2.46
CA LEU A 56 1.21 -5.09 2.53
C LEU A 56 2.40 -4.22 2.94
N THR A 57 2.53 -3.00 2.40
CA THR A 57 3.55 -2.04 2.81
C THR A 57 3.38 -1.60 4.26
N MET A 58 2.14 -1.45 4.76
CA MET A 58 1.87 -1.14 6.16
C MET A 58 2.37 -2.26 7.09
N LEU A 59 2.18 -3.53 6.71
CA LEU A 59 2.60 -4.67 7.54
C LEU A 59 4.11 -4.79 7.74
N VAL A 60 4.88 -4.44 6.72
CA VAL A 60 6.36 -4.44 6.78
C VAL A 60 6.93 -3.09 7.23
N ASN A 61 6.09 -2.14 7.64
CA ASN A 61 6.57 -0.82 8.01
C ASN A 61 7.37 -0.86 9.32
N GLU A 62 8.40 -0.03 9.43
CA GLU A 62 9.22 0.08 10.64
C GLU A 62 8.43 0.69 11.81
N ARG A 63 7.47 1.56 11.52
CA ARG A 63 6.62 2.22 12.53
C ARG A 63 5.52 1.26 13.01
N GLU A 64 5.53 0.95 14.30
CA GLU A 64 4.61 -0.03 14.91
C GLU A 64 3.13 0.35 14.75
N HIS A 65 2.77 1.61 15.04
CA HIS A 65 1.39 2.08 14.92
C HIS A 65 0.83 1.93 13.49
N ILE A 66 1.69 1.93 12.46
CA ILE A 66 1.28 1.70 11.07
C ILE A 66 1.03 0.22 10.80
N ARG A 67 1.88 -0.66 11.33
CA ARG A 67 1.66 -2.11 11.24
C ARG A 67 0.34 -2.48 11.89
N GLU A 68 0.09 -1.98 13.10
CA GLU A 68 -1.17 -2.18 13.81
C GLU A 68 -2.38 -1.67 13.01
N LEU A 69 -2.28 -0.47 12.43
CA LEU A 69 -3.33 0.07 11.57
C LEU A 69 -3.60 -0.84 10.35
N GLY A 70 -2.53 -1.39 9.75
CA GLY A 70 -2.61 -2.35 8.65
C GLY A 70 -3.37 -3.63 9.06
N TYR A 71 -3.01 -4.23 10.20
CA TYR A 71 -3.69 -5.42 10.72
C TYR A 71 -5.18 -5.18 10.98
N ARG A 72 -5.53 -4.07 11.65
CA ARG A 72 -6.93 -3.69 11.92
C ARG A 72 -7.74 -3.55 10.63
N LYS A 73 -7.16 -2.91 9.59
CA LYS A 73 -7.81 -2.75 8.28
C LYS A 73 -8.01 -4.10 7.57
N ILE A 74 -7.04 -5.01 7.63
CA ILE A 74 -7.16 -6.35 7.03
C ILE A 74 -8.27 -7.15 7.73
N LEU A 75 -8.30 -7.17 9.06
CA LEU A 75 -9.34 -7.86 9.82
C LEU A 75 -10.73 -7.31 9.49
N LYS A 76 -10.88 -5.98 9.42
CA LYS A 76 -12.13 -5.34 9.00
C LYS A 76 -12.51 -5.72 7.56
N ALA A 77 -11.56 -5.75 6.64
CA ALA A 77 -11.81 -6.14 5.24
C ALA A 77 -12.27 -7.59 5.12
N ARG A 78 -11.71 -8.52 5.91
CA ARG A 78 -12.14 -9.93 5.95
C ARG A 78 -13.57 -10.12 6.45
N GLN A 79 -14.03 -9.25 7.35
CA GLN A 79 -15.40 -9.27 7.87
C GLN A 79 -16.42 -8.74 6.87
N ILE A 80 -16.04 -7.71 6.10
CA ILE A 80 -16.93 -7.04 5.14
C ILE A 80 -17.00 -7.81 3.81
N VAL A 81 -15.86 -8.27 3.29
CA VAL A 81 -15.80 -8.91 1.98
C VAL A 81 -16.38 -10.33 2.07
N PRO A 82 -17.37 -10.68 1.23
CA PRO A 82 -17.96 -12.02 1.23
C PRO A 82 -16.90 -13.09 1.01
N LYS A 83 -16.99 -14.23 1.73
CA LYS A 83 -16.08 -15.37 1.56
C LYS A 83 -16.21 -16.08 0.19
N LYS A 84 -17.20 -15.72 -0.62
CA LYS A 84 -17.38 -16.29 -1.97
C LYS A 84 -16.35 -15.71 -2.94
N LYS A 85 -15.89 -16.52 -3.88
CA LYS A 85 -14.95 -16.09 -4.94
C LYS A 85 -15.66 -15.11 -5.88
N THR A 86 -15.49 -13.81 -5.64
CA THR A 86 -15.89 -12.75 -6.56
C THR A 86 -14.65 -12.22 -7.28
N VAL A 87 -14.79 -11.86 -8.55
CA VAL A 87 -13.73 -11.18 -9.30
C VAL A 87 -13.52 -9.79 -8.68
N ARG A 88 -12.27 -9.43 -8.39
CA ARG A 88 -11.92 -8.11 -7.84
C ARG A 88 -11.66 -7.15 -8.99
N ASN A 89 -12.22 -5.95 -8.92
CA ASN A 89 -11.95 -4.89 -9.90
C ASN A 89 -10.61 -4.23 -9.57
N PHE A 90 -9.63 -4.39 -10.46
CA PHE A 90 -8.30 -3.79 -10.30
C PHE A 90 -8.26 -2.42 -11.00
N VAL A 91 -8.86 -1.42 -10.36
CA VAL A 91 -8.91 -0.02 -10.84
C VAL A 91 -7.96 0.84 -10.01
N PRO A 92 -7.12 1.69 -10.62
CA PRO A 92 -6.24 2.58 -9.87
C PRO A 92 -7.06 3.55 -9.01
N PRO A 93 -6.76 3.70 -7.71
CA PRO A 93 -7.46 4.62 -6.84
C PRO A 93 -7.10 6.07 -7.18
N LYS A 94 -7.97 7.00 -6.79
CA LYS A 94 -7.67 8.43 -6.88
C LYS A 94 -6.58 8.78 -5.86
N ILE A 95 -5.45 9.28 -6.36
CA ILE A 95 -4.30 9.68 -5.55
C ILE A 95 -4.54 11.06 -4.94
N ASN A 96 -4.15 11.22 -3.68
CA ASN A 96 -3.97 12.50 -3.01
C ASN A 96 -2.52 12.97 -3.19
N PHE A 97 -2.27 13.89 -4.13
CA PHE A 97 -0.95 14.44 -4.39
C PHE A 97 -0.40 15.31 -3.25
N GLN A 98 -1.26 15.77 -2.35
CA GLN A 98 -0.91 16.58 -1.17
C GLN A 98 -0.73 15.73 0.09
N ALA A 99 -0.66 14.40 -0.05
CA ALA A 99 -0.48 13.51 1.09
C ALA A 99 0.86 13.76 1.80
N SER A 100 0.82 13.82 3.13
CA SER A 100 2.02 14.00 3.96
C SER A 100 2.71 12.67 4.26
N ASP A 101 1.93 11.58 4.28
CA ASP A 101 2.39 10.22 4.49
C ASP A 101 1.78 9.31 3.42
N PHE A 102 2.46 8.21 3.07
CA PHE A 102 1.97 7.24 2.08
C PHE A 102 0.65 6.59 2.52
N ILE A 103 0.32 6.61 3.81
CA ILE A 103 -0.96 6.13 4.33
C ILE A 103 -2.13 6.97 3.81
N GLU A 104 -1.89 8.25 3.55
CA GLU A 104 -2.88 9.25 3.14
C GLU A 104 -2.96 9.41 1.61
N ILE A 105 -2.16 8.63 0.87
CA ILE A 105 -2.08 8.69 -0.59
C ILE A 105 -3.41 8.33 -1.26
N ILE A 106 -4.25 7.53 -0.58
CA ILE A 106 -5.61 7.21 -1.04
C ILE A 106 -6.63 7.61 0.01
N ASN A 107 -7.84 7.91 -0.46
CA ASN A 107 -8.97 8.06 0.44
C ASN A 107 -9.60 6.69 0.77
N TRP A 108 -9.33 6.20 1.97
CA TRP A 108 -9.83 4.92 2.48
C TRP A 108 -11.36 4.82 2.58
N ASN A 109 -12.09 5.94 2.63
CA ASN A 109 -13.56 5.92 2.70
C ASN A 109 -14.20 5.70 1.33
N TYR A 110 -13.52 6.07 0.25
CA TYR A 110 -14.01 5.91 -1.12
C TYR A 110 -13.41 4.72 -1.86
N CYS A 111 -12.37 4.08 -1.30
CA CYS A 111 -11.75 2.90 -1.89
C CYS A 111 -12.28 1.63 -1.23
N MET A 112 -12.67 0.65 -2.05
CA MET A 112 -13.03 -0.67 -1.53
C MET A 112 -11.78 -1.41 -1.08
N VAL A 113 -11.74 -1.82 0.19
CA VAL A 113 -10.60 -2.49 0.79
C VAL A 113 -10.80 -4.00 0.74
N TYR A 114 -9.91 -4.69 0.05
CA TYR A 114 -9.87 -6.15 0.00
C TYR A 114 -8.74 -6.71 0.86
N PRO A 115 -8.92 -7.89 1.48
CA PRO A 115 -7.82 -8.55 2.15
C PRO A 115 -6.76 -9.01 1.12
N PRO A 116 -5.47 -8.71 1.35
CA PRO A 116 -4.40 -9.12 0.44
C PRO A 116 -4.44 -10.63 0.16
N PRO A 117 -4.38 -11.08 -1.11
CA PRO A 117 -4.42 -12.50 -1.47
C PRO A 117 -3.30 -13.31 -0.80
N MET A 118 -2.12 -12.71 -0.63
CA MET A 118 -0.97 -13.33 0.05
C MET A 118 -1.27 -13.72 1.50
N LEU A 119 -2.23 -13.05 2.14
CA LEU A 119 -2.62 -13.32 3.51
C LEU A 119 -3.85 -14.22 3.58
N ARG A 120 -4.37 -14.75 2.46
CA ARG A 120 -5.65 -15.49 2.47
C ARG A 120 -5.66 -16.65 3.47
N ASP A 121 -4.54 -17.38 3.55
CA ASP A 121 -4.45 -18.62 4.33
C ASP A 121 -3.96 -18.37 5.78
N VAL A 122 -3.62 -17.12 6.12
CA VAL A 122 -3.21 -16.74 7.48
C VAL A 122 -4.43 -16.62 8.38
N ILE A 123 -4.41 -17.31 9.54
CA ILE A 123 -5.54 -17.35 10.48
C ILE A 123 -5.74 -15.96 11.11
N GLU A 124 -6.98 -15.58 11.40
CA GLU A 124 -7.28 -14.27 12.00
C GLU A 124 -6.66 -14.09 13.40
N ASP A 125 -6.63 -15.16 14.19
CA ASP A 125 -6.01 -15.12 15.52
C ASP A 125 -4.49 -15.01 15.45
N ASP A 126 -3.85 -15.55 14.40
CA ASP A 126 -2.45 -15.27 14.10
C ASP A 126 -2.27 -13.78 13.78
N ILE A 127 -3.12 -13.18 12.94
CA ILE A 127 -3.05 -11.74 12.66
C ILE A 127 -3.22 -10.89 13.94
N LYS A 128 -4.11 -11.30 14.85
CA LYS A 128 -4.30 -10.60 16.13
C LYS A 128 -3.09 -10.76 17.05
N SER A 129 -2.49 -11.95 17.12
CA SER A 129 -1.30 -12.17 17.95
C SER A 129 -0.11 -11.35 17.45
N LEU A 130 0.01 -11.13 16.13
CA LEU A 130 1.01 -10.25 15.52
C LEU A 130 0.85 -8.76 15.83
N THR A 131 -0.33 -8.36 16.30
CA THR A 131 -0.51 -6.99 16.79
C THR A 131 0.13 -6.82 18.17
N ASN A 132 0.35 -7.91 18.91
CA ASN A 132 0.86 -7.92 20.29
C ASN A 132 2.31 -8.43 20.42
N SER A 133 2.91 -8.95 19.34
CA SER A 133 4.27 -9.51 19.35
C SER A 133 5.13 -8.92 18.23
N ASP A 134 6.38 -8.57 18.53
CA ASP A 134 7.36 -8.05 17.57
C ASP A 134 7.82 -9.04 16.49
N THR A 135 7.31 -10.28 16.46
CA THR A 135 7.94 -11.37 15.72
C THR A 135 7.07 -12.09 14.67
N THR A 136 7.73 -12.30 13.52
CA THR A 136 7.81 -13.49 12.63
C THR A 136 7.15 -13.51 11.23
N PRO A 137 5.83 -13.39 11.01
CA PRO A 137 5.22 -13.57 9.67
C PRO A 137 5.59 -12.46 8.68
N ILE A 138 5.85 -11.24 9.18
CA ILE A 138 6.35 -10.11 8.39
C ILE A 138 7.68 -10.46 7.69
N ARG A 139 8.55 -11.23 8.34
CA ARG A 139 9.82 -11.68 7.73
C ARG A 139 9.59 -12.64 6.58
N GLU A 140 8.50 -13.41 6.58
CA GLU A 140 8.17 -14.30 5.46
C GLU A 140 7.69 -13.54 4.24
N ILE A 141 6.93 -12.45 4.43
CA ILE A 141 6.52 -11.55 3.35
C ILE A 141 7.76 -10.92 2.69
N GLN A 142 8.76 -10.54 3.49
CA GLN A 142 10.05 -10.05 3.00
C GLN A 142 10.93 -11.13 2.33
N LYS A 143 10.57 -12.42 2.35
CA LYS A 143 11.31 -13.47 1.59
C LYS A 143 10.98 -13.41 0.09
N PHE A 144 9.85 -12.80 -0.28
CA PHE A 144 9.43 -12.70 -1.67
C PHE A 144 9.96 -11.39 -2.26
N PRO A 145 10.76 -11.46 -3.33
CA PRO A 145 11.18 -10.26 -4.04
C PRO A 145 9.99 -9.56 -4.71
#